data_AF-A0A0G4B043-F1
#
_entry.id   AF-A0A0G4B043-F1
#
_cell.length_a   1.000
_cell.length_b   1.000
_cell.length_c   1.000
_cell.angle_alpha   90.00
_cell.angle_beta   90.00
_cell.angle_gamma   90.00
#
_symmetry.space_group_name_H-M   'P 1'
#
loop_
_entity.id
_entity.type
_entity.pdbx_description
1 polymer ?
#
loop_
_entity_poly.entity_id
_entity_poly.type
_entity_poly.pdbx_seq_one_letter_code
_entity_poly.pdbx_strand_id
1 'polypeptide(L)' 'MTNPDPFHDRHLYEDEDAINSALNYLKINHPDDANRNYAIAFLKFMQRFAFHAEKTKGFDYDTLFEQFKKSEQKD' A
#
# COMPACT_ATOMS: atom_id res chain seq x y z
N MET A 1 -22.89 4.52 -11.83
CA MET A 1 -22.15 4.18 -10.61
C MET A 1 -20.72 3.82 -10.99
N THR A 2 -19.88 4.82 -11.16
CA THR A 2 -18.44 4.62 -11.31
C THR A 2 -17.86 4.93 -9.94
N ASN A 3 -17.60 3.89 -9.15
CA ASN A 3 -16.75 4.07 -7.97
C ASN A 3 -15.34 3.69 -8.43
N PRO A 4 -14.55 4.64 -8.99
CA PRO A 4 -13.18 4.37 -9.37
C PRO A 4 -12.47 3.85 -8.12
N ASP A 5 -11.64 2.81 -8.29
CA ASP A 5 -10.77 2.33 -7.21
C ASP A 5 -10.07 3.56 -6.60
N PRO A 6 -10.22 3.86 -5.30
CA PRO A 6 -9.64 5.07 -4.69
C PRO A 6 -8.11 5.02 -4.60
N PHE A 7 -7.52 3.90 -5.00
CA PHE A 7 -6.09 3.73 -5.21
C PHE A 7 -5.70 3.78 -6.69
N HIS A 8 -6.65 3.84 -7.63
CA HIS A 8 -6.38 3.89 -9.07
C HIS A 8 -5.57 5.13 -9.44
N ASP A 9 -5.93 6.28 -8.88
CA ASP A 9 -5.22 7.55 -9.10
C ASP A 9 -3.90 7.64 -8.32
N ARG A 10 -3.60 6.67 -7.44
CA ARG A 10 -2.41 6.71 -6.60
C ARG A 10 -1.19 6.07 -7.24
N HIS A 11 -1.33 5.44 -8.42
CA HIS A 11 -0.23 4.93 -9.25
C HIS A 11 0.87 4.21 -8.45
N LEU A 12 0.50 3.45 -7.41
CA LEU A 12 1.42 2.99 -6.35
C LEU A 12 2.61 2.18 -6.89
N TYR A 13 2.38 1.41 -7.94
CA TYR A 13 3.41 0.56 -8.54
C TYR A 13 4.20 1.26 -9.66
N GLU A 14 3.92 2.54 -9.93
CA GLU A 14 4.62 3.43 -10.87
C GLU A 14 5.41 4.52 -10.12
N ASP A 15 5.05 4.78 -8.85
CA ASP A 15 5.77 5.67 -7.94
C ASP A 15 7.08 5.04 -7.45
N GLU A 16 8.22 5.64 -7.80
CA GLU A 16 9.55 5.14 -7.43
C GLU A 16 9.80 5.18 -5.91
N ASP A 17 9.22 6.13 -5.16
CA ASP A 17 9.38 6.19 -3.71
C ASP A 17 8.60 5.06 -3.03
N ALA A 18 7.42 4.73 -3.55
CA ALA A 18 6.64 3.57 -3.11
C ALA A 18 7.36 2.26 -3.46
N ILE A 19 7.93 2.14 -4.67
CA ILE A 19 8.72 0.98 -5.10
C ILE A 19 9.95 0.79 -4.20
N ASN A 20 10.67 1.87 -3.89
CA ASN A 20 11.84 1.82 -3.01
C ASN A 20 11.47 1.45 -1.58
N SER A 21 10.36 1.96 -1.07
CA SER A 21 9.82 1.61 0.25
C SER A 21 9.45 0.12 0.30
N ALA A 22 8.75 -0.38 -0.70
CA ALA A 22 8.42 -1.80 -0.82
C ALA A 22 9.68 -2.67 -0.94
N LEU A 23 10.68 -2.23 -1.71
CA LEU A 23 11.95 -2.94 -1.84
C LEU A 23 12.69 -3.02 -0.50
N ASN A 24 12.71 -1.94 0.29
CA ASN A 24 13.33 -1.94 1.61
C ASN A 24 12.60 -2.84 2.61
N TYR A 25 11.26 -2.85 2.58
CA TYR A 25 10.47 -3.80 3.34
C TYR A 25 10.81 -5.25 2.98
N LEU A 26 10.93 -5.56 1.69
CA LEU A 26 11.26 -6.91 1.21
C LEU A 26 12.67 -7.32 1.60
N LYS A 27 13.67 -6.42 1.55
CA LYS A 27 15.04 -6.73 2.01
C LYS A 27 15.09 -7.23 3.45
N ILE A 28 14.17 -6.76 4.30
CA ILE A 28 14.11 -7.14 5.72
C ILE A 28 13.32 -8.44 5.92
N ASN A 29 12.18 -8.59 5.24
CA ASN A 29 11.21 -9.66 5.52
C ASN A 29 11.30 -10.86 4.56
N HIS A 30 11.68 -10.61 3.30
CA HIS A 30 11.73 -11.58 2.21
C HIS A 30 12.98 -11.33 1.33
N PRO A 31 14.20 -11.44 1.89
CA PRO A 31 15.43 -11.00 1.23
C PRO A 31 15.71 -11.73 -0.10
N ASP A 32 15.32 -13.00 -0.20
CA ASP A 32 15.49 -13.81 -1.42
C ASP A 32 14.65 -13.28 -2.60
N ASP A 33 13.53 -12.62 -2.30
CA ASP A 33 12.61 -12.04 -3.28
C ASP A 33 12.78 -10.52 -3.44
N ALA A 34 13.75 -9.91 -2.75
CA ALA A 34 13.90 -8.45 -2.65
C ALA A 34 14.48 -7.80 -3.92
N ASN A 35 13.71 -7.83 -5.00
CA ASN A 35 14.03 -7.19 -6.28
C ASN A 35 12.89 -6.26 -6.74
N ARG A 36 13.23 -5.35 -7.66
CA ARG A 36 12.29 -4.33 -8.16
C ARG A 36 11.02 -4.93 -8.78
N ASN A 37 11.13 -6.03 -9.52
CA ASN A 37 9.98 -6.66 -10.15
C ASN A 37 9.01 -7.22 -9.11
N TYR A 38 9.54 -7.84 -8.06
CA TYR A 38 8.74 -8.34 -6.95
C TYR A 38 8.12 -7.21 -6.14
N ALA A 39 8.85 -6.12 -5.88
CA ALA A 39 8.31 -4.92 -5.22
C ALA A 39 7.11 -4.32 -6.00
N ILE A 40 7.20 -4.23 -7.32
CA ILE A 40 6.11 -3.78 -8.19
C ILE A 40 4.92 -4.73 -8.12
N ALA A 41 5.16 -6.05 -8.19
CA ALA A 41 4.10 -7.05 -8.09
C ALA A 41 3.40 -7.01 -6.73
N PHE A 42 4.17 -6.82 -5.66
CA PHE A 42 3.68 -6.65 -4.30
C PHE A 42 2.77 -5.41 -4.20
N LEU A 43 3.20 -4.26 -4.74
CA LEU A 43 2.39 -3.04 -4.74
C LEU A 43 1.09 -3.18 -5.53
N LYS A 44 1.12 -3.88 -6.68
CA LYS A 44 -0.10 -4.23 -7.45
C LYS A 44 -1.06 -5.10 -6.63
N PHE A 45 -0.53 -6.04 -5.87
CA PHE A 45 -1.34 -6.87 -4.98
C PHE A 45 -1.95 -6.04 -3.85
N MET A 46 -1.17 -5.17 -3.21
CA MET A 46 -1.63 -4.31 -2.13
C MET A 46 -2.74 -3.36 -2.57
N GLN A 47 -2.65 -2.79 -3.78
CA GLN A 47 -3.71 -1.97 -4.36
C GLN A 47 -5.03 -2.76 -4.50
N ARG A 48 -4.96 -3.98 -5.05
CA ARG A 48 -6.16 -4.84 -5.19
C ARG A 48 -6.75 -5.24 -3.84
N PHE A 49 -5.89 -5.57 -2.88
CA PHE A 49 -6.30 -5.90 -1.52
C PHE A 49 -7.02 -4.72 -0.89
N ALA A 50 -6.45 -3.52 -1.02
CA ALA A 50 -7.01 -2.32 -0.41
C ALA A 50 -8.40 -1.99 -0.96
N PHE A 51 -8.55 -2.02 -2.29
CA PHE A 51 -9.85 -1.89 -2.95
C PHE A 51 -10.87 -2.93 -2.46
N HIS A 52 -10.46 -4.19 -2.34
CA HIS A 52 -11.36 -5.26 -1.88
C HIS A 52 -11.78 -5.07 -0.42
N ALA A 53 -10.86 -4.70 0.46
CA ALA A 53 -11.13 -4.50 1.88
C ALA A 53 -12.08 -3.31 2.12
N GLU A 54 -11.91 -2.21 1.41
CA GLU A 54 -12.86 -1.08 1.45
C GLU A 54 -14.26 -1.55 1.04
N LYS A 55 -14.39 -2.21 -0.11
CA LYS A 55 -15.67 -2.66 -0.69
C LYS A 55 -16.40 -3.69 0.18
N THR A 56 -15.68 -4.65 0.74
CA THR A 56 -16.28 -5.83 1.38
C THR A 56 -16.31 -5.75 2.90
N LYS A 57 -15.40 -4.99 3.50
CA LYS A 57 -15.28 -4.84 4.95
C LYS A 57 -15.64 -3.43 5.43
N GLY A 58 -15.93 -2.49 4.52
CA GLY A 58 -16.17 -1.09 4.89
C GLY A 58 -14.93 -0.45 5.50
N PHE A 59 -13.74 -0.89 5.08
CA PHE A 59 -12.48 -0.43 5.64
C PHE A 59 -12.22 1.03 5.29
N ASP A 60 -12.08 1.88 6.30
CA ASP A 60 -11.80 3.31 6.15
C ASP A 60 -10.31 3.58 6.34
N TYR A 61 -9.61 3.74 5.21
CA TYR A 61 -8.18 4.02 5.18
C TYR A 61 -7.82 5.42 5.71
N ASP A 62 -8.71 6.39 5.58
CA ASP A 62 -8.46 7.75 6.05
C ASP A 62 -8.50 7.79 7.58
N THR A 63 -9.50 7.13 8.19
CA THR A 63 -9.57 6.97 9.64
C THR A 63 -8.35 6.20 10.16
N LEU A 64 -7.92 5.13 9.48
CA LEU A 64 -6.69 4.41 9.85
C LEU A 64 -5.47 5.34 9.82
N PHE A 65 -5.31 6.13 8.77
CA PHE A 65 -4.17 7.01 8.60
C PHE A 65 -4.12 8.11 9.69
N GLU A 66 -5.27 8.69 10.03
CA GLU A 66 -5.35 9.66 11.11
C GLU A 66 -5.05 9.04 12.49
N GLN A 67 -5.46 7.79 12.72
CA GLN A 67 -5.08 7.06 13.93
C GLN A 67 -3.55 6.80 13.97
N PHE A 68 -2.96 6.42 12.85
CA PHE A 68 -1.52 6.21 12.74
C PHE A 68 -0.72 7.48 13.04
N LYS A 69 -1.04 8.62 12.42
CA LYS A 69 -0.38 9.91 12.72
C LYS A 69 -0.47 10.28 14.20
N LYS A 70 -1.63 10.03 14.84
CA LYS A 70 -1.81 10.27 16.28
C LYS A 70 -0.97 9.35 17.14
N SER A 71 -0.65 8.14 16.67
CA SER A 71 0.25 7.22 17.39
C SER A 71 1.72 7.66 17.30
N GLU A 72 2.17 8.22 16.17
CA GLU A 72 3.54 8.75 16.04
C GLU A 72 3.76 10.06 16.82
N GLN A 73 2.69 10.77 17.19
CA GLN A 73 2.75 11.98 18.03
C GLN A 73 2.79 11.68 19.53
N LYS A 74 2.76 10.41 19.95
CA LYS A 74 2.75 10.00 21.37
C LYS A 74 4.12 9.66 21.94
N ASP A 75 5.20 9.95 21.22
CA ASP A 75 6.58 9.83 21.69
C ASP A 75 7.18 11.19 22.10
#